data_AF-A0A133UA31-F1
#
_entry.id   AF-A0A133UA31-F1
#
_cell.length_a   1.000
_cell.length_b   1.000
_cell.length_c   1.000
_cell.angle_alpha   90.00
_cell.angle_beta   90.00
_cell.angle_gamma   90.00
#
_symmetry.space_group_name_H-M   'P 1'
#
loop_
_entity.id
_entity.type
_entity.pdbx_description
1 polymer ?
#
loop_
_entity_poly.entity_id
_entity_poly.type
_entity_poly.pdbx_seq_one_letter_code
_entity_poly.pdbx_strand_id
1 'polypeptide(L)'
;MVSTHVAVGVLIAVVLKTYFPELPTLPLLTSGFVGGALPDLDRYGTHRSDLHYPISGAVATVLFGIVFLAYPSERAVSSVLLAGVGAFWVHSVMDIFDSPWRGAGKDKAVDNHFDGWFSPVQIVTFTQMGDWAIMIISFVVSFVVVVTRSAIFGEYIPRILIGTIIIFVVITSWYDLTHEKYNR
;
A
#
# COMPACT_ATOMS: atom_id res chain seq x y z
N MET A 1 -2.50 2.84 8.38
CA MET A 1 -2.33 4.23 7.88
C MET A 1 -2.25 4.25 6.35
N VAL A 2 -3.20 4.92 5.67
CA VAL A 2 -3.29 4.94 4.19
C VAL A 2 -1.98 5.31 3.48
N SER A 3 -1.20 6.26 4.01
CA SER A 3 0.07 6.70 3.40
C SER A 3 1.12 5.58 3.42
N THR A 4 1.23 4.86 4.53
CA THR A 4 2.16 3.72 4.67
C THR A 4 1.72 2.56 3.77
N HIS A 5 0.42 2.26 3.67
CA HIS A 5 -0.08 1.22 2.78
C HIS A 5 0.17 1.56 1.31
N VAL A 6 -0.07 2.80 0.91
CA VAL A 6 0.25 3.30 -0.43
C VAL A 6 1.75 3.21 -0.71
N ALA A 7 2.60 3.62 0.24
CA ALA A 7 4.04 3.55 0.09
C ALA A 7 4.54 2.10 -0.11
N VAL A 8 4.00 1.16 0.68
CA VAL A 8 4.31 -0.27 0.53
C VAL A 8 3.76 -0.81 -0.80
N GLY A 9 2.57 -0.40 -1.23
CA GLY A 9 2.00 -0.79 -2.51
C GLY A 9 2.85 -0.33 -3.71
N VAL A 10 3.35 0.91 -3.66
CA VAL A 10 4.30 1.43 -4.65
C VAL A 10 5.63 0.69 -4.57
N LEU A 11 6.12 0.36 -3.37
CA LEU A 11 7.34 -0.43 -3.20
C LEU A 11 7.23 -1.81 -3.89
N ILE A 12 6.09 -2.49 -3.79
CA ILE A 12 5.86 -3.78 -4.49
C ILE A 12 6.01 -3.60 -6.01
N ALA A 13 5.39 -2.56 -6.57
CA ALA A 13 5.51 -2.23 -7.98
C ALA A 13 6.96 -1.93 -8.40
N VAL A 14 7.70 -1.19 -7.57
CA VAL A 14 9.12 -0.89 -7.79
C VAL A 14 9.95 -2.18 -7.79
N VAL A 15 9.73 -3.07 -6.82
CA VAL A 15 10.45 -4.36 -6.75
C VAL A 15 10.24 -5.17 -8.02
N LEU A 16 8.98 -5.31 -8.48
CA LEU A 16 8.67 -6.00 -9.73
C LEU A 16 9.40 -5.35 -10.93
N LYS A 17 9.35 -4.02 -11.05
CA LYS A 17 10.05 -3.29 -12.13
C LYS A 17 11.57 -3.46 -12.07
N THR A 18 12.13 -3.64 -10.88
CA THR A 18 13.58 -3.83 -10.68
C THR A 18 14.06 -5.15 -11.27
N TYR A 19 13.32 -6.23 -10.98
CA TYR A 19 13.65 -7.57 -11.46
C TYR A 19 13.21 -7.82 -12.90
N PHE A 20 12.20 -7.08 -13.37
CA PHE A 20 11.66 -7.18 -14.72
C PHE A 20 11.60 -5.79 -15.37
N PRO A 21 12.74 -5.28 -15.88
CA PRO A 21 12.83 -3.94 -16.46
C PRO A 21 11.96 -3.71 -17.69
N GLU A 22 11.43 -4.75 -18.32
CA GLU A 22 10.51 -4.71 -19.46
C GLU A 22 9.06 -4.32 -19.08
N LEU A 23 8.71 -4.39 -17.79
CA LEU A 23 7.33 -4.16 -17.34
C LEU A 23 6.88 -2.71 -17.51
N PRO A 24 5.57 -2.46 -17.74
CA PRO A 24 5.06 -1.12 -17.98
C PRO A 24 5.10 -0.27 -16.70
N THR A 25 6.03 0.69 -16.63
CA THR A 25 6.32 1.46 -15.39
C THR A 25 5.09 2.18 -14.83
N LEU A 26 4.42 3.01 -15.64
CA LEU A 26 3.31 3.84 -15.14
C LEU A 26 2.12 2.96 -14.68
N PRO A 27 1.59 2.01 -15.48
CA PRO A 27 0.53 1.11 -15.04
C PRO A 27 0.87 0.34 -13.75
N LEU A 28 2.12 -0.13 -13.62
CA LEU A 28 2.56 -0.89 -12.46
C LEU A 28 2.61 -0.03 -11.19
N LEU A 29 3.16 1.19 -11.27
CA LEU A 29 3.20 2.12 -10.14
C LEU A 29 1.79 2.59 -9.76
N THR A 30 0.94 2.90 -10.74
CA THR A 30 -0.45 3.29 -10.50
C THR A 30 -1.25 2.14 -9.87
N SER A 31 -1.06 0.90 -10.30
CA SER A 31 -1.77 -0.23 -9.70
C SER A 31 -1.31 -0.48 -8.26
N GLY A 32 -0.01 -0.42 -7.98
CA GLY A 32 0.50 -0.53 -6.61
C GLY A 32 -0.02 0.57 -5.69
N PHE A 33 -0.06 1.81 -6.18
CA PHE A 33 -0.67 2.94 -5.45
C PHE A 33 -2.16 2.69 -5.17
N VAL A 34 -2.93 2.34 -6.20
CA VAL A 34 -4.37 2.12 -6.09
C VAL A 34 -4.66 0.94 -5.15
N GLY A 35 -3.96 -0.18 -5.32
CA GLY A 35 -4.08 -1.34 -4.43
C GLY A 35 -3.77 -1.01 -2.97
N GLY A 36 -2.71 -0.22 -2.73
CA GLY A 36 -2.36 0.24 -1.39
C GLY A 36 -3.34 1.25 -0.79
N ALA A 37 -4.18 1.93 -1.58
CA ALA A 37 -5.16 2.91 -1.09
C ALA A 37 -6.59 2.34 -0.94
N LEU A 38 -6.97 1.39 -1.79
CA LEU A 38 -8.37 0.99 -1.97
C LEU A 38 -9.04 0.39 -0.74
N PRO A 39 -8.42 -0.51 0.06
CA PRO A 39 -9.10 -1.13 1.19
C PRO A 39 -9.64 -0.12 2.21
N ASP A 40 -8.88 0.94 2.50
CA ASP A 40 -9.25 2.02 3.41
C ASP A 40 -10.51 2.80 2.98
N LEU A 41 -11.01 2.64 1.75
CA LEU A 41 -12.28 3.24 1.33
C LEU A 41 -13.48 2.67 2.08
N ASP A 42 -13.36 1.50 2.72
CA ASP A 42 -14.43 0.95 3.58
C ASP A 42 -14.62 1.72 4.89
N ARG A 43 -13.80 2.75 5.16
CA ARG A 43 -14.08 3.74 6.22
C ARG A 43 -15.44 4.44 6.06
N TYR A 44 -16.01 4.42 4.85
CA TYR A 44 -17.36 4.93 4.56
C TYR A 44 -18.46 3.90 4.81
N GLY A 45 -18.10 2.68 5.19
CA GLY A 45 -18.98 1.58 5.61
C GLY A 45 -18.44 0.92 6.89
N THR A 46 -18.33 -0.40 6.87
CA THR A 46 -17.71 -1.18 7.96
C THR A 46 -16.21 -1.30 7.70
N HIS A 47 -15.45 -0.36 8.29
CA HIS A 47 -14.00 -0.30 8.12
C HIS A 47 -13.31 -1.61 8.54
N ARG A 48 -12.29 -2.02 7.78
CA ARG A 48 -11.56 -3.29 7.94
C ARG A 48 -12.44 -4.54 7.80
N SER A 49 -13.60 -4.41 7.18
CA SER A 49 -14.49 -5.51 6.84
C SER A 49 -14.89 -5.42 5.36
N ASP A 50 -15.60 -4.38 4.93
CA ASP A 50 -16.25 -4.39 3.60
C ASP A 50 -15.26 -4.55 2.43
N LEU A 51 -14.06 -3.94 2.53
CA LEU A 51 -13.05 -3.95 1.47
C LEU A 51 -11.72 -4.59 1.87
N HIS A 52 -11.56 -5.05 3.10
CA HIS A 52 -10.32 -5.72 3.50
C HIS A 52 -10.46 -7.23 3.29
N TYR A 53 -9.70 -7.80 2.35
CA TYR A 53 -9.78 -9.22 1.99
C TYR A 53 -8.44 -9.94 2.23
N PRO A 54 -8.08 -10.23 3.50
CA PRO A 54 -6.78 -10.80 3.85
C PRO A 54 -6.56 -12.23 3.30
N ILE A 55 -7.62 -13.01 3.12
CA ILE A 55 -7.54 -14.39 2.61
C ILE A 55 -7.75 -14.42 1.09
N SER A 56 -8.89 -13.92 0.61
CA SER A 56 -9.21 -13.92 -0.83
C SER A 56 -8.21 -13.10 -1.65
N GLY A 57 -7.67 -12.00 -1.08
CA GLY A 57 -6.59 -11.24 -1.69
C GLY A 57 -5.30 -12.04 -1.83
N ALA A 58 -4.97 -12.90 -0.86
CA ALA A 58 -3.80 -13.79 -0.93
C ALA A 58 -3.94 -14.78 -2.10
N VAL A 59 -5.12 -15.42 -2.21
CA VAL A 59 -5.43 -16.37 -3.29
C VAL A 59 -5.32 -15.68 -4.65
N ALA A 60 -5.94 -14.51 -4.81
CA ALA A 60 -5.87 -13.76 -6.06
C ALA A 60 -4.43 -13.34 -6.40
N THR A 61 -3.64 -12.89 -5.42
CA THR A 61 -2.23 -12.54 -5.60
C THR A 61 -1.42 -13.73 -6.09
N VAL A 62 -1.60 -14.91 -5.49
CA VAL A 62 -0.92 -16.16 -5.92
C VAL A 62 -1.31 -16.52 -7.34
N LEU A 63 -2.59 -16.44 -7.70
CA LEU A 63 -3.05 -16.73 -9.06
C LEU A 63 -2.42 -15.80 -10.09
N PHE A 64 -2.38 -14.48 -9.84
CA PHE A 64 -1.71 -13.54 -10.75
C PHE A 64 -0.20 -13.77 -10.81
N GLY A 65 0.44 -14.16 -9.71
CA GLY A 65 1.85 -14.56 -9.68
C GLY A 65 2.12 -15.80 -10.54
N ILE A 66 1.25 -16.81 -10.48
CA ILE A 66 1.33 -18.00 -11.34
C ILE A 66 1.19 -17.61 -12.81
N VAL A 67 0.19 -16.77 -13.15
CA VAL A 67 0.00 -16.32 -14.54
C VAL A 67 1.23 -15.56 -15.04
N PHE A 68 1.77 -14.65 -14.22
CA PHE A 68 2.96 -13.86 -14.53
C PHE A 68 4.18 -14.74 -14.84
N LEU A 69 4.39 -15.80 -14.05
CA LEU A 69 5.54 -16.69 -14.22
C LEU A 69 5.34 -17.67 -15.39
N ALA A 70 4.14 -18.23 -15.55
CA ALA A 70 3.86 -19.30 -16.50
C ALA A 70 3.60 -18.81 -17.93
N TYR A 71 3.14 -17.56 -18.12
CA TYR A 71 2.73 -17.04 -19.44
C TYR A 71 3.50 -15.77 -19.81
N PRO A 72 4.68 -15.89 -20.46
CA PRO A 72 5.49 -14.74 -20.84
C PRO A 72 4.76 -13.68 -21.69
N SER A 73 3.83 -14.09 -22.55
CA SER A 73 3.00 -13.17 -23.36
C SER A 73 2.10 -12.27 -22.52
N GLU A 74 1.71 -12.70 -21.33
CA GLU A 74 0.78 -12.00 -20.45
C GLU A 74 1.48 -11.20 -19.34
N ARG A 75 2.82 -11.18 -19.32
CA ARG A 75 3.60 -10.56 -18.22
C ARG A 75 3.25 -9.10 -17.98
N ALA A 76 2.99 -8.33 -19.04
CA ALA A 76 2.63 -6.92 -18.90
C ALA A 76 1.33 -6.75 -18.09
N VAL A 77 0.25 -7.44 -18.45
CA VAL A 77 -1.05 -7.33 -17.79
C VAL A 77 -1.03 -8.00 -16.41
N SER A 78 -0.53 -9.23 -16.34
CA SER A 78 -0.46 -10.00 -15.09
C SER A 78 0.42 -9.32 -14.04
N SER A 79 1.50 -8.63 -14.43
CA SER A 79 2.31 -7.86 -13.47
C SER A 79 1.56 -6.68 -12.86
N VAL A 80 0.75 -5.97 -13.63
CA VAL A 80 -0.05 -4.84 -13.16
C VAL A 80 -1.11 -5.33 -12.17
N LEU A 81 -1.78 -6.43 -12.49
CA LEU A 81 -2.75 -7.09 -11.62
C LEU A 81 -2.09 -7.64 -10.35
N LEU A 82 -0.93 -8.29 -10.49
CA LEU A 82 -0.13 -8.78 -9.37
C LEU A 82 0.28 -7.64 -8.43
N ALA A 83 0.79 -6.53 -8.96
CA ALA A 83 1.19 -5.39 -8.14
C ALA A 83 -0.01 -4.75 -7.42
N GLY A 84 -1.14 -4.55 -8.11
CA GLY A 84 -2.32 -3.93 -7.52
C GLY A 84 -3.02 -4.82 -6.51
N VAL A 85 -3.32 -6.07 -6.88
CA VAL A 85 -3.99 -7.03 -5.99
C VAL A 85 -3.06 -7.46 -4.85
N GLY A 86 -1.75 -7.59 -5.12
CA GLY A 86 -0.75 -7.82 -4.09
C GLY A 86 -0.68 -6.67 -3.09
N ALA A 87 -0.67 -5.42 -3.55
CA ALA A 87 -0.71 -4.26 -2.66
C ALA A 87 -2.01 -4.19 -1.84
N PHE A 88 -3.15 -4.48 -2.46
CA PHE A 88 -4.46 -4.55 -1.80
C PHE A 88 -4.49 -5.61 -0.70
N TRP A 89 -3.94 -6.79 -1.00
CA TRP A 89 -3.81 -7.87 -0.03
C TRP A 89 -2.86 -7.49 1.11
N VAL A 90 -1.67 -6.97 0.79
CA VAL A 90 -0.68 -6.56 1.78
C VAL A 90 -1.21 -5.47 2.70
N HIS A 91 -2.00 -4.52 2.19
CA HIS A 91 -2.72 -3.54 3.01
C HIS A 91 -3.58 -4.25 4.07
N SER A 92 -4.44 -5.18 3.65
CA SER A 92 -5.30 -5.94 4.57
C SER A 92 -4.50 -6.71 5.61
N VAL A 93 -3.34 -7.25 5.25
CA VAL A 93 -2.45 -7.96 6.18
C VAL A 93 -1.76 -6.99 7.14
N MET A 94 -1.30 -5.83 6.67
CA MET A 94 -0.65 -4.83 7.52
C MET A 94 -1.56 -4.37 8.66
N ASP A 95 -2.86 -4.23 8.42
CA ASP A 95 -3.83 -3.85 9.45
C ASP A 95 -4.05 -4.92 10.54
N ILE A 96 -3.66 -6.18 10.30
CA ILE A 96 -3.61 -7.22 11.34
C ILE A 96 -2.48 -6.95 12.33
N PHE A 97 -1.36 -6.39 11.84
CA PHE A 97 -0.18 -6.07 12.64
C PHE A 97 -0.24 -4.71 13.32
N ASP A 98 -1.18 -3.86 12.91
CA ASP A 98 -1.40 -2.54 13.48
C ASP A 98 -2.25 -2.61 14.77
N SER A 99 -2.34 -1.49 15.46
CA SER A 99 -3.30 -1.28 16.54
C SER A 99 -4.75 -1.39 16.01
N PRO A 100 -5.68 -1.90 16.83
CA PRO A 100 -7.10 -1.96 16.43
C PRO A 100 -7.62 -0.56 16.11
N TRP A 101 -8.44 -0.48 15.05
CA TRP A 101 -9.05 0.76 14.63
C TRP A 101 -9.98 1.34 15.72
N ARG A 102 -9.99 2.66 15.85
CA ARG A 102 -10.84 3.37 16.82
C ARG A 102 -12.32 3.02 16.56
N GLY A 103 -12.94 2.31 17.49
CA GLY A 103 -14.35 1.94 17.43
C GLY A 103 -14.65 0.49 17.06
N ALA A 104 -13.65 -0.30 16.62
CA ALA A 104 -13.83 -1.72 16.31
C ALA A 104 -13.85 -2.63 17.55
N GLY A 105 -13.32 -2.15 18.69
CA GLY A 105 -13.03 -2.96 19.88
C GLY A 105 -11.58 -3.45 19.90
N LYS A 106 -11.07 -3.84 21.07
CA LYS A 106 -9.63 -4.14 21.26
C LYS A 106 -9.19 -5.46 20.63
N ASP A 107 -10.13 -6.35 20.30
CA ASP A 107 -9.85 -7.71 19.86
C ASP A 107 -10.11 -7.92 18.35
N LYS A 108 -10.42 -6.85 17.62
CA LYS A 108 -10.76 -6.89 16.19
C LYS A 108 -9.75 -6.11 15.36
N ALA A 109 -9.05 -6.80 14.47
CA ALA A 109 -8.16 -6.19 13.50
C ALA A 109 -8.83 -6.06 12.14
N VAL A 110 -8.99 -7.18 11.42
CA VAL A 110 -9.54 -7.25 10.06
C VAL A 110 -10.50 -8.44 9.99
N ASP A 111 -11.67 -8.24 9.37
CA ASP A 111 -12.62 -9.32 9.10
C ASP A 111 -12.04 -10.26 8.04
N ASN A 112 -12.11 -11.55 8.30
CA ASN A 112 -11.55 -12.56 7.41
C ASN A 112 -12.54 -13.04 6.34
N HIS A 113 -13.83 -12.66 6.44
CA HIS A 113 -14.95 -13.02 5.55
C HIS A 113 -15.42 -14.48 5.59
N PHE A 114 -14.98 -15.25 6.58
CA PHE A 114 -15.37 -16.66 6.74
C PHE A 114 -15.87 -16.94 8.16
N ASP A 115 -14.99 -16.80 9.13
CA ASP A 115 -15.17 -17.22 10.53
C ASP A 115 -15.03 -16.07 11.53
N GLY A 116 -14.79 -14.84 11.05
CA GLY A 116 -14.93 -13.61 11.81
C GLY A 116 -13.68 -12.72 11.77
N TRP A 117 -13.35 -12.10 12.88
CA TRP A 117 -12.28 -11.11 12.94
C TRP A 117 -10.96 -11.74 13.36
N PHE A 118 -9.87 -11.37 12.68
CA PHE A 118 -8.53 -11.60 13.21
C PHE A 118 -8.29 -10.74 14.45
N SER A 119 -7.52 -11.27 15.41
CA SER A 119 -7.05 -10.50 16.56
C SER A 119 -5.84 -9.62 16.17
N PRO A 120 -5.76 -8.38 16.70
CA PRO A 120 -4.65 -7.49 16.40
C PRO A 120 -3.36 -7.95 17.08
N VAL A 121 -2.25 -7.92 16.33
CA VAL A 121 -0.91 -8.30 16.83
C VAL A 121 -0.21 -7.11 17.50
N GLN A 122 -0.51 -5.88 17.09
CA GLN A 122 -0.06 -4.63 17.73
C GLN A 122 1.48 -4.45 17.78
N ILE A 123 2.21 -4.94 16.78
CA ILE A 123 3.66 -4.72 16.67
C ILE A 123 4.00 -3.39 15.98
N VAL A 124 3.08 -2.90 15.15
CA VAL A 124 3.10 -1.57 14.60
C VAL A 124 1.96 -0.82 15.29
N THR A 125 2.26 0.37 15.77
CA THR A 125 1.28 1.18 16.49
C THR A 125 1.09 2.46 15.72
N PHE A 126 -0.17 2.73 15.34
CA PHE A 126 -0.64 3.99 14.79
C PHE A 126 0.18 5.17 15.34
N THR A 127 0.77 5.96 14.46
CA THR A 127 1.35 7.28 14.78
C THR A 127 2.67 7.24 15.58
N GLN A 128 3.36 6.10 15.59
CA GLN A 128 4.68 5.96 16.23
C GLN A 128 5.83 5.83 15.22
N MET A 129 7.08 5.85 15.71
CA MET A 129 8.30 5.76 14.89
C MET A 129 8.31 4.58 13.92
N GLY A 130 7.65 3.46 14.24
CA GLY A 130 7.57 2.28 13.36
C GLY A 130 6.87 2.57 12.03
N ASP A 131 5.73 3.27 12.04
CA ASP A 131 5.01 3.67 10.83
C ASP A 131 5.87 4.57 9.94
N TRP A 132 6.51 5.56 10.57
CA TRP A 132 7.40 6.49 9.88
C TRP A 132 8.61 5.79 9.27
N ALA A 133 9.19 4.82 9.98
CA ALA A 133 10.31 4.03 9.48
C ALA A 133 9.91 3.22 8.24
N ILE A 134 8.76 2.53 8.25
CA ILE A 134 8.28 1.75 7.11
C ILE A 134 8.04 2.66 5.91
N MET A 135 7.40 3.82 6.11
CA MET A 135 7.16 4.77 5.05
C MET A 135 8.46 5.34 4.47
N ILE A 136 9.42 5.72 5.32
CA ILE A 136 10.73 6.23 4.89
C ILE A 136 11.49 5.17 4.11
N ILE A 137 11.55 3.93 4.61
CA ILE A 137 12.23 2.82 3.93
C ILE A 137 11.60 2.57 2.56
N SER A 138 10.27 2.50 2.51
CA SER A 138 9.54 2.29 1.26
C SER A 138 9.80 3.41 0.26
N PHE A 139 9.83 4.66 0.72
CA PHE A 139 10.14 5.82 -0.10
C PHE A 139 11.59 5.79 -0.61
N VAL A 140 12.57 5.57 0.27
CA VAL A 140 14.00 5.55 -0.09
C VAL A 140 14.28 4.44 -1.10
N VAL A 141 13.78 3.23 -0.88
CA VAL A 141 13.97 2.11 -1.80
C VAL A 141 13.31 2.41 -3.15
N SER A 142 12.08 2.91 -3.13
CA SER A 142 11.36 3.32 -4.35
C SER A 142 12.13 4.38 -5.13
N PHE A 143 12.62 5.40 -4.43
CA PHE A 143 13.35 6.51 -5.02
C PHE A 143 14.68 6.07 -5.63
N VAL A 144 15.50 5.31 -4.88
CA VAL A 144 16.81 4.83 -5.35
C VAL A 144 16.66 3.99 -6.62
N VAL A 145 15.69 3.07 -6.66
CA VAL A 145 15.47 2.23 -7.84
C VAL A 145 15.03 3.07 -9.03
N VAL A 146 14.04 3.96 -8.85
CA VAL A 146 13.52 4.79 -9.95
C VAL A 146 14.62 5.66 -10.53
N VAL A 147 15.41 6.32 -9.69
CA VAL A 147 16.48 7.23 -10.13
C VAL A 147 17.63 6.48 -10.79
N THR A 148 18.04 5.32 -10.26
CA THR A 148 19.21 4.59 -10.79
C THR A 148 18.93 3.80 -12.07
N ARG A 149 17.67 3.44 -12.34
CA ARG A 149 17.31 2.57 -13.48
C ARG A 149 16.68 3.30 -14.66
N SER A 150 16.46 4.61 -14.56
CA SER A 150 15.76 5.34 -15.60
C SER A 150 16.64 6.41 -16.24
N ALA A 151 16.98 6.21 -17.52
CA ALA A 151 17.60 7.23 -18.37
C ALA A 151 16.66 8.43 -18.67
N ILE A 152 15.42 8.40 -18.17
CA ILE A 152 14.30 9.24 -18.61
C ILE A 152 13.93 10.34 -17.58
N PHE A 153 14.39 10.24 -16.32
CA PHE A 153 13.76 10.99 -15.23
C PHE A 153 14.43 12.31 -14.83
N GLY A 154 15.54 12.71 -15.47
CA GLY A 154 16.25 13.95 -15.13
C GLY A 154 15.38 15.20 -15.09
N GLU A 155 14.38 15.32 -15.99
CA GLU A 155 13.53 16.52 -16.08
C GLU A 155 12.24 16.48 -15.24
N TYR A 156 11.75 15.28 -14.90
CA TYR A 156 10.45 15.09 -14.22
C TYR A 156 10.58 14.84 -12.71
N ILE A 157 11.78 14.48 -12.23
CA ILE A 157 12.08 14.25 -10.81
C ILE A 157 11.65 15.43 -9.93
N PRO A 158 11.97 16.71 -10.26
CA PRO A 158 11.58 17.82 -9.41
C PRO A 158 10.06 17.93 -9.28
N ARG A 159 9.30 17.70 -10.36
CA ARG A 159 7.84 17.86 -10.37
C ARG A 159 7.13 16.76 -9.59
N ILE A 160 7.60 15.52 -9.71
CA ILE A 160 7.04 14.38 -8.97
C ILE A 160 7.41 14.50 -7.49
N LEU A 161 8.66 14.80 -7.15
CA LEU A 161 9.08 15.03 -5.76
C LEU A 161 8.32 16.20 -5.13
N ILE A 162 8.18 17.31 -5.85
CA ILE A 162 7.39 18.46 -5.37
C ILE A 162 5.92 18.04 -5.17
N GLY A 163 5.33 17.31 -6.11
CA GLY A 163 3.97 16.79 -5.96
C GLY A 163 3.81 15.87 -4.75
N THR A 164 4.73 14.93 -4.55
CA THR A 164 4.72 14.01 -3.41
C THR A 164 4.97 14.73 -2.09
N ILE A 165 5.90 15.70 -2.05
CA ILE A 165 6.16 16.53 -0.86
C ILE A 165 4.95 17.40 -0.54
N ILE A 166 4.29 18.00 -1.54
CA ILE A 166 3.06 18.78 -1.35
C ILE A 166 1.96 17.88 -0.79
N ILE A 167 1.73 16.71 -1.38
CA ILE A 167 0.72 15.76 -0.90
C ILE A 167 1.04 15.33 0.53
N PHE A 168 2.30 15.00 0.81
CA PHE A 168 2.77 14.63 2.13
C PHE A 168 2.53 15.76 3.16
N VAL A 169 2.96 16.98 2.85
CA VAL A 169 2.75 18.16 3.69
C VAL A 169 1.25 18.43 3.91
N VAL A 170 0.43 18.34 2.87
CA VAL A 170 -1.03 18.51 2.98
C VAL A 170 -1.63 17.46 3.89
N ILE A 171 -1.24 16.19 3.76
CA ILE A 171 -1.72 15.09 4.59
C ILE A 171 -1.28 15.27 6.04
N THR A 172 -0.01 15.63 6.29
CA THR A 172 0.50 15.83 7.65
C THR A 172 -0.11 17.07 8.30
N SER A 173 -0.26 18.17 7.57
CA SER A 173 -0.91 19.38 8.10
C SER A 173 -2.40 19.15 8.34
N TRP A 174 -3.08 18.38 7.50
CA TRP A 174 -4.47 17.97 7.76
C TRP A 174 -4.59 17.10 9.02
N TYR A 175 -3.65 16.17 9.21
CA TYR A 175 -3.59 15.32 10.39
C TYR A 175 -3.41 16.15 11.68
N ASP A 176 -2.48 17.11 11.70
CA ASP A 176 -2.26 17.99 12.85
C ASP A 176 -3.49 18.86 13.16
N LEU A 177 -4.11 19.45 12.13
CA LEU A 177 -5.31 20.29 12.27
C LEU A 177 -6.53 19.53 12.79
N THR A 178 -6.64 18.24 12.46
CA THR A 178 -7.74 17.40 12.93
C THR A 178 -7.45 16.81 14.31
N HIS A 179 -6.20 16.48 14.64
CA HIS A 179 -5.83 15.99 15.98
C HIS A 179 -5.98 17.06 17.07
N GLU A 180 -5.68 18.34 16.79
CA GLU A 180 -5.92 19.41 17.77
C GLU A 180 -7.42 19.66 18.05
N LYS A 181 -8.29 19.39 17.08
CA LYS A 181 -9.73 19.69 17.17
C LYS A 181 -10.54 18.64 17.93
N TYR A 182 -10.04 17.41 18.02
CA TYR A 182 -10.75 16.28 18.65
C TYR A 182 -10.18 15.86 20.03
N ASN A 183 -9.08 16.48 20.47
CA ASN A 183 -8.48 16.25 21.80
C ASN A 183 -8.61 17.48 22.74
N ARG A 184 -9.60 18.36 22.50
CA ARG A 184 -10.07 19.36 23.47
C ARG A 184 -11.48 19.04 23.93
#